data_AF-A0A4Y2LPB2-F1
#
_entry.id   AF-A0A4Y2LPB2-F1
#
_cell.length_a   1.000
_cell.length_b   1.000
_cell.length_c   1.000
_cell.angle_alpha   90.00
_cell.angle_beta   90.00
_cell.angle_gamma   90.00
#
_symmetry.space_group_name_H-M   'P 1'
#
loop_
_entity.id
_entity.type
_entity.pdbx_description
1 polymer ?
#
loop_
_entity_poly.entity_id
_entity_poly.type
_entity_poly.pdbx_seq_one_letter_code
_entity_poly.pdbx_strand_id
1 'polypeptide(L)'
;MDMIKPIFKALSNPTLLKRCLGGKTQNTNESLKSLIWNFCSKNTNSSRKIAQIAANLACISYNNGEKGILDVLKELELDTGEQQVKDSLLRDKERIKLAERCCQKATLEALKAKKKTKNC
;
A
#
# COMPACT_ATOMS: atom_id res chain seq x y z
N MET A 1 -32.24 -8.36 16.91
CA MET A 1 -31.95 -7.66 15.63
C MET A 1 -31.40 -6.25 15.85
N ASP A 2 -31.69 -5.61 16.97
CA ASP A 2 -31.36 -4.19 17.21
C ASP A 2 -29.87 -3.88 17.37
N MET A 3 -29.04 -4.86 17.74
CA MET A 3 -27.59 -4.69 17.84
C MET A 3 -26.88 -4.68 16.47
N ILE A 4 -27.42 -5.43 15.50
CA ILE A 4 -26.83 -5.53 14.15
C ILE A 4 -27.25 -4.35 13.27
N LYS A 5 -28.47 -3.82 13.49
CA LYS A 5 -29.04 -2.72 12.71
C LYS A 5 -28.14 -1.46 12.62
N PRO A 6 -27.52 -0.95 13.71
CA PRO A 6 -26.62 0.20 13.62
C PRO A 6 -25.34 -0.12 12.84
N ILE A 7 -24.78 -1.33 13.00
CA ILE A 7 -23.59 -1.79 12.28
C ILE A 7 -23.89 -1.89 10.78
N PHE A 8 -25.01 -2.51 10.42
CA PHE A 8 -25.45 -2.61 9.03
C PHE A 8 -25.66 -1.23 8.41
N LYS A 9 -26.26 -0.28 9.15
CA LYS A 9 -26.48 1.09 8.68
C LYS A 9 -25.16 1.86 8.48
N ALA A 10 -24.19 1.67 9.38
CA ALA A 10 -22.85 2.25 9.27
C ALA A 10 -22.08 1.67 8.07
N LEU A 11 -22.14 0.35 7.87
CA LEU A 11 -21.49 -0.33 6.75
C LEU A 11 -22.16 -0.05 5.40
N SER A 12 -23.46 0.26 5.41
CA SER A 12 -24.23 0.65 4.21
C SER A 12 -24.05 2.12 3.82
N ASN A 13 -23.17 2.87 4.50
CA ASN A 13 -22.91 4.26 4.19
C ASN A 13 -22.36 4.38 2.74
N PRO A 14 -23.02 5.16 1.85
CA PRO A 14 -22.62 5.28 0.45
C PRO A 14 -21.18 5.76 0.26
N THR A 15 -20.70 6.63 1.15
CA THR A 15 -19.32 7.13 1.13
C THR A 15 -18.31 6.03 1.45
N LEU A 16 -18.65 5.11 2.36
CA LEU A 16 -17.83 3.93 2.67
C LEU A 16 -17.87 2.93 1.51
N LEU A 17 -19.06 2.63 0.99
CA LEU A 17 -19.27 1.72 -0.13
C LEU A 17 -18.57 2.19 -1.41
N LYS A 18 -18.54 3.50 -1.67
CA LYS A 18 -17.82 4.09 -2.82
C LYS A 18 -16.33 3.77 -2.80
N ARG A 19 -15.72 3.61 -1.61
CA ARG A 19 -14.31 3.19 -1.48
C ARG A 19 -14.11 1.71 -1.81
N CYS A 20 -15.13 0.87 -1.61
CA CYS A 20 -15.13 -0.55 -1.92
C CYS A 20 -15.34 -0.86 -3.42
N LEU A 21 -15.97 0.05 -4.18
CA LEU A 21 -16.24 -0.12 -5.61
C LEU A 21 -14.96 -0.26 -6.46
N GLY A 22 -13.83 0.27 -5.99
CA GLY A 22 -12.57 0.26 -6.73
C GLY A 22 -11.85 -1.10 -6.77
N GLY A 23 -12.31 -2.11 -6.03
CA GLY A 23 -11.60 -3.41 -5.97
C GLY A 23 -10.16 -3.30 -5.43
N LYS A 24 -9.86 -2.20 -4.71
CA LYS A 24 -8.58 -2.04 -4.01
C LYS A 24 -8.50 -3.17 -2.98
N THR A 25 -7.46 -3.99 -3.08
CA THR A 25 -7.23 -5.07 -2.13
C THR A 25 -7.21 -4.50 -0.72
N GLN A 26 -8.10 -5.01 0.14
CA GLN A 26 -8.29 -4.58 1.53
C GLN A 26 -7.10 -4.90 2.45
N ASN A 27 -5.98 -5.41 1.92
CA ASN A 27 -4.86 -5.81 2.77
C ASN A 27 -3.75 -4.76 2.81
N THR A 28 -4.10 -3.60 3.36
CA THR A 28 -3.16 -2.56 3.79
C THR A 28 -2.01 -3.15 4.63
N ASN A 29 -2.31 -4.16 5.45
CA ASN A 29 -1.32 -4.82 6.29
C ASN A 29 -0.34 -5.70 5.49
N GLU A 30 -0.79 -6.38 4.43
CA GLU A 30 0.10 -7.15 3.54
C GLU A 30 1.01 -6.23 2.74
N SER A 31 0.50 -5.11 2.24
CA SER A 31 1.35 -4.17 1.49
C SER A 31 2.41 -3.52 2.39
N LEU A 32 2.06 -3.13 3.62
CA LEU A 32 3.04 -2.65 4.60
C LEU A 32 4.04 -3.75 4.99
N LYS A 33 3.56 -4.97 5.28
CA LYS A 33 4.45 -6.11 5.58
C LYS A 33 5.42 -6.36 4.43
N SER A 34 4.94 -6.35 3.19
CA SER A 34 5.78 -6.53 2.00
C SER A 34 6.89 -5.47 1.94
N LEU A 35 6.58 -4.20 2.26
CA LEU A 35 7.58 -3.13 2.32
C LEU A 35 8.60 -3.36 3.44
N ILE A 36 8.17 -3.76 4.64
CA ILE A 36 9.08 -4.09 5.75
C ILE A 36 10.07 -5.17 5.31
N TRP A 37 9.57 -6.22 4.64
CA TRP A 37 10.41 -7.32 4.15
C TRP A 37 11.31 -6.95 2.97
N ASN A 38 10.96 -5.88 2.25
CA ASN A 38 11.80 -5.32 1.20
C ASN A 38 13.03 -4.60 1.78
N PHE A 39 12.87 -3.92 2.92
CA PHE A 39 13.97 -3.28 3.64
C PHE A 39 14.77 -4.25 4.50
N CYS A 40 14.11 -5.24 5.11
CA CYS A 40 14.71 -6.23 6.00
C CYS A 40 14.16 -7.61 5.66
N SER A 41 14.92 -8.42 4.89
CA SER A 41 14.44 -9.72 4.45
C SER A 41 14.09 -10.64 5.62
N LYS A 42 12.97 -11.38 5.50
CA LYS A 42 12.57 -12.40 6.48
C LYS A 42 13.58 -13.54 6.61
N ASN A 43 14.33 -13.80 5.53
CA ASN A 43 15.22 -14.94 5.44
C ASN A 43 16.61 -14.62 6.03
N THR A 44 16.82 -13.37 6.43
CA THR A 44 18.09 -12.90 7.01
C THR A 44 17.88 -12.51 8.46
N ASN A 45 18.78 -12.97 9.33
CA ASN A 45 18.79 -12.52 10.72
C ASN A 45 19.18 -11.05 10.77
N SER A 46 18.28 -10.21 11.27
CA SER A 46 18.53 -8.78 11.49
C SER A 46 18.48 -8.46 12.96
N SER A 47 19.37 -7.58 13.41
CA SER A 47 19.32 -7.08 14.78
C SER A 47 18.03 -6.28 15.01
N ARG A 48 17.60 -6.18 16.28
CA ARG A 48 16.41 -5.38 16.66
C ARG A 48 16.46 -3.96 16.10
N LYS A 49 17.65 -3.34 16.12
CA LYS A 49 17.85 -1.97 15.62
C LYS A 49 17.60 -1.88 14.11
N ILE A 50 18.12 -2.83 13.33
CA ILE A 50 17.90 -2.88 11.86
C ILE A 50 16.42 -3.09 11.55
N ALA A 51 15.77 -4.04 12.23
CA ALA A 51 14.34 -4.30 12.02
C ALA A 51 13.48 -3.06 12.33
N GLN A 52 13.83 -2.30 13.37
CA GLN A 52 13.12 -1.07 13.73
C GLN A 52 13.31 0.04 12.70
N ILE A 53 14.53 0.23 12.17
CA ILE A 53 14.81 1.18 11.09
C ILE A 53 14.03 0.79 9.84
N ALA A 54 14.07 -0.49 9.45
CA ALA A 54 13.34 -1.01 8.30
C ALA A 54 11.82 -0.79 8.41
N ALA A 55 11.25 -1.00 9.60
CA ALA A 55 9.84 -0.74 9.86
C ALA A 55 9.49 0.75 9.71
N ASN A 56 10.34 1.64 10.24
CA ASN A 56 10.13 3.09 10.10
C ASN A 56 10.21 3.54 8.64
N LEU A 57 11.23 3.10 7.89
CA LEU A 57 11.38 3.40 6.46
C LEU A 57 10.22 2.84 5.63
N ALA A 58 9.74 1.63 5.95
CA ALA A 58 8.56 1.05 5.32
C ALA A 58 7.31 1.89 5.56
N CYS A 59 7.08 2.36 6.79
CA CYS A 59 5.97 3.25 7.10
C CYS A 59 6.05 4.58 6.35
N ILE A 60 7.25 5.18 6.27
CA ILE A 60 7.46 6.43 5.52
C ILE A 60 7.20 6.21 4.04
N SER A 61 7.79 5.17 3.44
CA SER A 61 7.59 4.83 2.03
C SER A 61 6.14 4.50 1.70
N TYR A 62 5.43 3.83 2.61
CA TYR A 62 4.02 3.49 2.43
C TYR A 62 3.13 4.75 2.36
N ASN A 63 3.35 5.71 3.26
CA ASN A 63 2.51 6.89 3.40
C ASN A 63 2.90 8.02 2.45
N ASN A 64 4.20 8.27 2.30
CA ASN A 64 4.76 9.43 1.62
C ASN A 64 5.48 9.07 0.32
N GLY A 65 5.51 7.79 -0.05
CA GLY A 65 6.25 7.32 -1.22
C GLY A 65 7.76 7.53 -1.05
N GLU A 66 8.45 7.59 -2.18
CA GLU A 66 9.91 7.73 -2.18
C GLU A 66 10.38 9.13 -1.77
N LYS A 67 9.50 10.13 -1.90
CA LYS A 67 9.76 11.48 -1.40
C LYS A 67 10.02 11.48 0.12
N GLY A 68 9.29 10.69 0.89
CA GLY A 68 9.52 10.60 2.33
C GLY A 68 10.91 10.07 2.69
N ILE A 69 11.50 9.23 1.83
CA ILE A 69 12.88 8.75 2.01
C ILE A 69 13.89 9.87 1.72
N LEU A 70 13.65 10.70 0.70
CA LEU A 70 14.47 11.88 0.44
C LEU A 70 14.45 12.86 1.62
N ASP A 71 13.29 13.06 2.25
CA ASP A 71 13.16 13.89 3.44
C ASP A 71 14.00 13.35 4.61
N VAL A 72 14.02 12.01 4.80
CA VAL A 72 14.89 11.35 5.80
C VAL A 72 16.37 11.55 5.48
N LEU A 73 16.78 11.38 4.22
CA LEU A 73 18.17 11.58 3.81
C LEU A 73 18.63 13.02 4.08
N LYS A 74 17.77 13.99 3.79
CA LYS A 74 18.03 15.40 4.06
C LYS A 74 18.19 15.68 5.55
N GLU A 75 17.33 15.10 6.39
CA GLU A 75 17.43 15.23 7.86
C GLU A 75 18.71 14.61 8.42
N LEU A 76 19.23 13.56 7.77
CA LEU A 76 20.51 12.93 8.09
C LEU A 76 21.71 13.65 7.50
N GLU A 77 21.51 14.84 6.90
CA GLU A 77 22.55 15.64 6.23
C GLU A 77 23.28 14.86 5.12
N LEU A 78 22.59 13.89 4.51
CA LEU A 78 23.10 13.14 3.38
C LEU A 78 22.75 13.88 2.09
N ASP A 79 23.78 14.21 1.31
CA ASP A 79 23.60 14.94 0.06
C ASP A 79 22.86 14.06 -0.97
N THR A 80 21.74 14.57 -1.47
CA THR A 80 20.97 13.92 -2.53
C THR A 80 21.13 14.72 -3.81
N GLY A 81 21.87 14.16 -4.78
CA GLY A 81 22.07 14.80 -6.07
C GLY A 81 20.76 14.96 -6.86
N GLU A 82 20.72 15.93 -7.78
CA GLU A 82 19.54 16.23 -8.60
C GLU A 82 19.00 14.98 -9.34
N GLN A 83 19.91 14.13 -9.82
CA GLN A 83 19.54 12.89 -10.50
C GLN A 83 18.81 11.91 -9.58
N GLN A 84 19.27 11.75 -8.34
CA GLN A 84 18.64 10.86 -7.36
C GLN A 84 17.22 11.33 -7.04
N VAL A 85 17.00 12.64 -6.92
CA VAL A 85 15.68 13.22 -6.69
C VAL A 85 14.77 12.93 -7.89
N LYS A 86 15.24 13.16 -9.12
CA LYS A 86 14.49 12.85 -10.36
C LYS A 86 14.10 11.38 -10.44
N ASP A 87 15.05 10.48 -10.17
CA ASP A 87 14.82 9.04 -10.23
C ASP A 87 13.80 8.59 -9.18
N SER A 88 13.88 9.15 -7.97
CA SER A 88 12.93 8.85 -6.89
C SER A 88 11.51 9.28 -7.24
N LEU A 89 11.35 10.45 -7.87
CA LEU A 89 10.06 10.93 -8.35
C LEU A 89 9.51 10.06 -9.50
N LEU A 90 10.38 9.56 -10.37
CA LEU A 90 9.99 8.64 -11.45
C LEU A 90 9.52 7.30 -10.88
N ARG A 91 10.28 6.70 -9.95
CA ARG A 91 9.91 5.45 -9.29
C ARG A 91 8.57 5.56 -8.54
N ASP A 92 8.31 6.68 -7.88
CA ASP A 92 7.03 6.87 -7.19
C ASP A 92 5.84 6.98 -8.18
N LYS A 93 6.04 7.63 -9.34
CA LYS A 93 5.05 7.64 -10.43
C LYS A 93 4.78 6.23 -10.97
N GLU A 94 5.83 5.45 -11.19
CA GLU A 94 5.70 4.07 -11.67
C GLU A 94 4.99 3.17 -10.66
N ARG A 95 5.29 3.33 -9.37
CA ARG A 95 4.61 2.64 -8.27
C ARG A 95 3.11 2.91 -8.28
N ILE A 96 2.70 4.18 -8.41
CA ILE A 96 1.28 4.55 -8.48
C ILE A 96 0.62 3.94 -9.71
N LYS A 97 1.25 4.05 -10.88
CA LYS A 97 0.74 3.47 -12.14
C LYS A 97 0.57 1.95 -12.05
N LEU A 98 1.51 1.25 -11.41
CA LEU A 98 1.42 -0.18 -11.18
C LEU A 98 0.27 -0.51 -10.22
N ALA A 99 0.13 0.23 -9.12
CA ALA A 99 -0.93 0.05 -8.15
C ALA A 99 -2.33 0.22 -8.80
N GLU A 100 -2.51 1.24 -9.62
CA GLU A 100 -3.74 1.46 -10.39
C GLU A 100 -4.03 0.32 -11.37
N ARG A 101 -3.00 -0.16 -12.09
CA ARG A 101 -3.14 -1.30 -13.01
C ARG A 101 -3.53 -2.58 -12.27
N CYS A 102 -2.90 -2.88 -11.14
CA CYS A 102 -3.23 -4.05 -10.32
C CYS A 102 -4.66 -3.96 -9.77
N CYS A 103 -5.08 -2.77 -9.33
CA CYS A 103 -6.45 -2.50 -8.88
C CYS A 103 -7.49 -2.75 -9.98
N GLN A 104 -7.23 -2.30 -11.20
CA GLN A 104 -8.10 -2.54 -12.36
C GLN A 104 -8.19 -4.04 -12.71
N LYS A 105 -7.06 -4.76 -12.72
CA LYS A 105 -7.03 -6.20 -12.96
C LYS A 105 -7.82 -6.98 -11.91
N ALA A 106 -7.60 -6.68 -10.62
CA ALA A 106 -8.33 -7.30 -9.52
C ALA A 106 -9.85 -7.06 -9.64
N THR A 107 -10.27 -5.87 -10.07
CA THR A 107 -11.67 -5.55 -10.32
C THR A 107 -12.24 -6.40 -11.46
N LEU A 108 -11.53 -6.51 -12.59
CA LEU A 108 -11.95 -7.32 -13.73
C LEU A 108 -12.05 -8.81 -13.37
N GLU A 109 -11.08 -9.34 -12.62
CA GLU A 109 -11.08 -10.71 -12.13
C GLU A 109 -12.25 -10.98 -11.19
N ALA A 110 -12.52 -10.08 -10.25
CA ALA A 110 -13.66 -10.17 -9.35
C ALA A 110 -15.00 -10.16 -10.11
N LEU A 111 -15.13 -9.35 -11.16
CA LEU A 111 -16.31 -9.33 -12.04
C LEU A 111 -16.47 -10.64 -12.81
N LYS A 112 -15.38 -11.20 -13.36
CA LYS A 112 -15.40 -12.49 -14.06
C LYS A 112 -15.77 -13.65 -13.12
N ALA A 113 -15.24 -13.66 -11.89
CA ALA A 113 -15.57 -14.65 -10.88
C ALA A 113 -17.07 -14.64 -10.55
N LYS A 114 -17.66 -13.46 -10.30
CA LYS A 114 -19.12 -13.31 -10.04
C LYS A 114 -19.99 -13.82 -11.20
N LYS A 115 -19.56 -13.65 -12.45
CA LYS A 115 -20.29 -14.19 -13.61
C LYS A 115 -20.27 -15.73 -13.64
N LYS A 116 -19.14 -16.35 -13.31
CA LYS A 116 -19.04 -17.82 -13.23
C LYS A 116 -19.94 -18.40 -12.14
N THR A 117 -20.00 -17.78 -10.96
CA THR A 117 -20.84 -18.27 -9.84
C THR A 117 -22.34 -18.13 -10.08
N LYS A 118 -22.77 -17.23 -10.99
CA LYS A 118 -24.19 -17.09 -11.38
C LYS A 118 -24.63 -18.08 -12.45
N ASN A 119 -23.69 -18.71 -13.13
CA ASN A 119 -23.93 -19.65 -14.22
C ASN A 119 -23.72 -21.12 -13.78
N CYS A 120 -23.45 -21.33 -12.49
CA CYS A 120 -23.45 -22.62 -11.79
C CYS A 120 -24.64 -22.65 -10.84
#